data_AF-A0A068T3D2-F1
#
_entry.id   AF-A0A068T3D2-F1
#
_cell.length_a   1.000
_cell.length_b   1.000
_cell.length_c   1.000
_cell.angle_alpha   90.00
_cell.angle_beta   90.00
_cell.angle_gamma   90.00
#
_symmetry.space_group_name_H-M   'P 1'
#
loop_
_entity.id
_entity.type
_entity.pdbx_description
1 polymer ?
#
loop_
_entity_poly.entity_id
_entity_poly.type
_entity_poly.pdbx_seq_one_letter_code
_entity_poly.pdbx_strand_id
1 'polypeptide(L)'
;MQPVHLVATVESEEFSWGEDLFNHGYYWEAHEAWEGLWQVADKGSDIRALLKGLILLCAAGVKIREGKRVAAKRHAGRAAALFRELIHRPDDAFEQALGLRSQALAGYAEAIAVAPPILQRADEGQPEPVFSFILGRELAGHEL
;
A
#
# COMPACT_ATOMS: atom_id res chain seq x y z
N MET A 1 0.67 -21.49 -23.43
CA MET A 1 0.92 -20.75 -22.17
C MET A 1 -0.06 -21.28 -21.14
N GLN A 2 0.42 -21.88 -20.05
CA GLN A 2 -0.46 -22.21 -18.92
C GLN A 2 -0.99 -20.90 -18.31
N PRO A 3 -2.24 -20.85 -17.82
CA PRO A 3 -2.70 -19.69 -17.07
C PRO A 3 -1.83 -19.56 -15.82
N VAL A 4 -1.24 -18.38 -15.62
CA VAL A 4 -0.59 -18.04 -14.36
C VAL A 4 -1.68 -18.01 -13.30
N HIS A 5 -1.64 -18.96 -12.36
CA HIS A 5 -2.51 -18.93 -11.20
C HIS A 5 -1.93 -17.91 -10.23
N LEU A 6 -2.57 -16.74 -10.15
CA LEU A 6 -2.25 -15.76 -9.12
C LEU A 6 -2.56 -16.38 -7.75
N VAL A 7 -1.54 -16.41 -6.89
CA VAL A 7 -1.67 -16.80 -5.49
C VAL A 7 -1.55 -15.53 -4.67
N ALA A 8 -2.55 -15.25 -3.82
CA ALA A 8 -2.49 -14.12 -2.91
C ALA A 8 -1.49 -14.39 -1.78
N THR A 9 -0.23 -14.02 -2.01
CA THR A 9 0.86 -14.12 -1.04
C THR A 9 1.76 -12.90 -1.13
N VAL A 10 2.33 -12.49 0.00
CA VAL A 10 3.33 -11.41 0.06
C VAL A 10 4.66 -11.80 -0.59
N GLU A 11 4.87 -13.08 -0.90
CA GLU A 11 6.07 -13.59 -1.58
C GLU A 11 5.95 -13.55 -3.13
N SER A 12 4.80 -13.12 -3.66
CA SER A 12 4.56 -13.09 -5.11
C SER A 12 5.27 -11.92 -5.78
N GLU A 13 5.69 -12.10 -7.04
CA GLU A 13 6.28 -11.02 -7.84
C GLU A 13 5.31 -9.85 -8.00
N GLU A 14 4.00 -10.13 -8.11
CA GLU A 14 2.96 -9.10 -8.20
C GLU A 14 2.86 -8.27 -6.92
N PHE A 15 3.12 -8.86 -5.75
CA PHE A 15 3.11 -8.12 -4.49
C PHE A 15 4.27 -7.13 -4.45
N SER A 16 5.51 -7.59 -4.69
CA SER A 16 6.70 -6.73 -4.71
C SER A 16 6.68 -5.70 -5.83
N TRP A 17 6.11 -6.04 -6.99
CA TRP A 17 5.90 -5.06 -8.05
C TRP A 17 4.98 -3.91 -7.61
N GLY A 18 3.92 -4.22 -6.86
CA GLY A 18 3.06 -3.19 -6.25
C GLY A 18 3.79 -2.32 -5.24
N GLU A 19 4.73 -2.88 -4.45
CA GLU A 19 5.57 -2.11 -3.52
C GLU A 19 6.46 -1.11 -4.26
N ASP A 20 7.15 -1.55 -5.33
CA ASP A 20 8.00 -0.70 -6.14
C ASP A 20 7.21 0.45 -6.77
N LEU A 21 6.05 0.16 -7.36
CA LEU A 21 5.16 1.17 -7.92
C LEU A 21 4.67 2.17 -6.85
N PHE A 22 4.30 1.68 -5.68
CA PHE A 22 3.86 2.51 -4.57
C PHE A 22 4.97 3.48 -4.12
N ASN A 23 6.19 2.96 -3.94
CA ASN A 23 7.35 3.75 -3.51
C ASN A 23 7.71 4.86 -4.49
N HIS A 24 7.46 4.65 -5.78
CA HIS A 24 7.74 5.63 -6.85
C HIS A 24 6.54 6.54 -7.18
N GLY A 25 5.43 6.46 -6.44
CA GLY A 25 4.27 7.36 -6.62
C GLY A 25 3.28 6.93 -7.72
N TYR A 26 3.46 5.75 -8.30
CA TYR A 26 2.54 5.10 -9.26
C TYR A 26 1.39 4.41 -8.52
N TYR A 27 0.63 5.20 -7.76
CA TYR A 27 -0.40 4.68 -6.86
C TYR A 27 -1.56 4.01 -7.59
N TRP A 28 -1.89 4.42 -8.81
CA TRP A 28 -2.94 3.76 -9.57
C TRP A 28 -2.47 2.37 -10.04
N GLU A 29 -1.25 2.27 -10.54
CA GLU A 29 -0.66 1.02 -11.00
C GLU A 29 -0.45 0.04 -9.83
N ALA A 30 0.03 0.54 -8.68
CA ALA A 30 0.15 -0.25 -7.46
C ALA A 30 -1.22 -0.76 -6.96
N HIS A 31 -2.27 0.07 -7.08
CA HIS A 31 -3.65 -0.35 -6.80
C HIS A 31 -4.06 -1.54 -7.68
N GLU A 32 -3.86 -1.47 -8.98
CA GLU A 32 -4.22 -2.55 -9.91
C GLU A 32 -3.42 -3.84 -9.64
N ALA A 33 -2.12 -3.72 -9.39
CA ALA A 33 -1.25 -4.86 -9.07
C ALA A 33 -1.78 -5.65 -7.85
N TRP A 34 -2.14 -4.94 -6.78
CA TRP A 34 -2.69 -5.56 -5.59
C TRP A 34 -4.17 -5.93 -5.69
N GLU A 35 -4.97 -5.30 -6.57
CA GLU A 35 -6.38 -5.65 -6.75
C GLU A 35 -6.54 -7.07 -7.30
N GLY A 36 -5.68 -7.49 -8.24
CA GLY A 36 -5.67 -8.87 -8.76
C GLY A 36 -5.45 -9.90 -7.63
N LEU A 37 -4.46 -9.68 -6.77
CA LEU A 37 -4.20 -10.51 -5.59
C LEU A 37 -5.38 -10.48 -4.61
N TRP A 38 -5.96 -9.30 -4.37
CA TRP A 38 -7.11 -9.16 -3.47
C TRP A 38 -8.34 -9.91 -3.97
N GLN A 39 -8.57 -9.98 -5.28
CA GLN A 39 -9.71 -10.70 -5.85
C GLN A 39 -9.62 -12.21 -5.59
N VAL A 40 -8.41 -12.79 -5.66
CA VAL A 40 -8.19 -14.23 -5.48
C VAL A 40 -7.93 -14.64 -4.02
N ALA A 41 -7.64 -13.69 -3.13
CA ALA A 41 -7.43 -13.95 -1.71
C ALA A 41 -8.72 -14.45 -1.00
N ASP A 42 -8.57 -15.44 -0.12
CA ASP A 42 -9.70 -16.01 0.62
C ASP A 42 -10.43 -14.95 1.47
N LYS A 43 -11.76 -15.04 1.51
CA LYS A 43 -12.59 -14.14 2.32
C LYS A 43 -12.25 -14.30 3.80
N GLY A 44 -11.96 -13.18 4.48
CA GLY A 44 -11.63 -13.16 5.91
C GLY A 44 -10.18 -13.51 6.23
N SER A 45 -9.36 -13.83 5.22
CA SER A 45 -7.92 -14.01 5.41
C SER A 45 -7.22 -12.68 5.72
N ASP A 46 -6.14 -12.76 6.50
CA ASP A 46 -5.38 -11.58 6.90
C ASP A 46 -4.67 -10.92 5.69
N ILE A 47 -4.21 -11.71 4.69
CA ILE A 47 -3.66 -11.18 3.42
C ILE A 47 -4.70 -10.36 2.66
N ARG A 48 -5.98 -10.78 2.66
CA ARG A 48 -7.06 -10.02 2.02
C ARG A 48 -7.31 -8.68 2.72
N ALA A 49 -7.22 -8.66 4.05
CA ALA A 49 -7.32 -7.42 4.83
C ALA A 49 -6.12 -6.50 4.58
N LEU A 50 -4.91 -7.06 4.56
CA LEU A 50 -3.68 -6.33 4.25
C LEU A 50 -3.74 -5.67 2.88
N LEU A 51 -4.00 -6.46 1.84
CA LEU A 51 -4.14 -5.98 0.45
C LEU A 51 -5.22 -4.90 0.37
N LYS A 52 -6.35 -5.07 1.06
CA LYS A 52 -7.40 -4.04 1.05
C LYS A 52 -6.95 -2.73 1.69
N GLY A 53 -6.16 -2.81 2.76
CA GLY A 53 -5.55 -1.64 3.41
C GLY A 53 -4.58 -0.92 2.47
N LEU A 54 -3.68 -1.66 1.83
CA LEU A 54 -2.71 -1.14 0.86
C LEU A 54 -3.39 -0.50 -0.37
N ILE A 55 -4.39 -1.16 -0.95
CA ILE A 55 -5.25 -0.64 -2.02
C ILE A 55 -5.91 0.70 -1.63
N LEU A 56 -6.38 0.82 -0.39
CA LEU A 56 -6.97 2.06 0.11
C LEU A 56 -5.93 3.15 0.34
N LEU A 57 -4.70 2.82 0.74
CA LEU A 57 -3.59 3.77 0.78
C LEU A 57 -3.23 4.28 -0.61
N CYS A 58 -3.15 3.40 -1.62
CA CYS A 58 -2.98 3.79 -3.01
C CYS A 58 -4.06 4.79 -3.45
N ALA A 59 -5.33 4.48 -3.18
CA ALA A 59 -6.43 5.39 -3.46
C ALA A 59 -6.28 6.74 -2.74
N ALA A 60 -5.80 6.75 -1.49
CA ALA A 60 -5.50 7.99 -0.78
C ALA A 60 -4.38 8.78 -1.47
N GLY A 61 -3.32 8.13 -1.93
CA GLY A 61 -2.21 8.73 -2.68
C GLY A 61 -2.68 9.43 -3.96
N VAL A 62 -3.50 8.74 -4.76
CA VAL A 62 -4.15 9.32 -5.95
C VAL A 62 -4.97 10.57 -5.57
N LYS A 63 -5.79 10.49 -4.50
CA LYS A 63 -6.62 11.63 -4.08
C LYS A 63 -5.81 12.80 -3.52
N ILE A 64 -4.64 12.56 -2.92
CA ILE A 64 -3.71 13.62 -2.51
C ILE A 64 -3.19 14.36 -3.74
N ARG A 65 -2.73 13.63 -4.77
CA ARG A 65 -2.26 14.21 -6.04
C ARG A 65 -3.35 14.99 -6.77
N GLU A 66 -4.59 14.52 -6.73
CA GLU A 66 -5.75 15.25 -7.29
C GLU A 66 -6.20 16.46 -6.43
N GLY A 67 -5.56 16.73 -5.29
CA GLY A 67 -6.01 17.78 -4.36
C GLY A 67 -7.32 17.48 -3.62
N LYS A 68 -7.85 16.25 -3.73
CA LYS A 68 -9.15 15.83 -3.16
C LYS A 68 -9.01 15.37 -1.71
N ARG A 69 -8.72 16.32 -0.83
CA ARG A 69 -8.40 16.09 0.60
C ARG A 69 -9.44 15.24 1.34
N VAL A 70 -10.73 15.51 1.18
CA VAL A 70 -11.81 14.76 1.88
C VAL A 70 -11.79 13.28 1.49
N ALA A 71 -11.62 12.98 0.21
CA ALA A 71 -11.55 11.61 -0.27
C ALA A 71 -10.28 10.91 0.25
N ALA A 72 -9.13 11.59 0.22
CA ALA A 72 -7.87 11.08 0.77
C ALA A 72 -8.03 10.69 2.25
N LYS A 73 -8.62 11.57 3.07
CA LYS A 73 -8.86 11.31 4.50
C LYS A 73 -9.72 10.06 4.72
N ARG A 74 -10.79 9.92 3.96
CA ARG A 74 -11.70 8.77 4.06
C ARG A 74 -10.99 7.45 3.70
N HIS A 75 -10.19 7.45 2.62
CA HIS A 75 -9.47 6.26 2.20
C HIS A 75 -8.39 5.87 3.22
N ALA A 76 -7.58 6.83 3.67
CA ALA A 76 -6.55 6.61 4.66
C ALA A 76 -7.12 6.14 6.01
N GLY A 77 -8.22 6.73 6.49
CA GLY A 77 -8.87 6.31 7.74
C GLY A 77 -9.41 4.87 7.69
N ARG A 78 -9.92 4.44 6.53
CA ARG A 78 -10.35 3.05 6.33
C ARG A 78 -9.17 2.09 6.21
N ALA A 79 -8.07 2.51 5.58
CA ALA A 79 -6.84 1.72 5.53
C ALA A 79 -6.28 1.51 6.96
N ALA A 80 -6.23 2.58 7.76
CA ALA A 80 -5.82 2.52 9.16
C ALA A 80 -6.62 1.49 9.95
N ALA A 81 -7.96 1.49 9.83
CA ALA A 81 -8.81 0.52 10.53
C ALA A 81 -8.43 -0.94 10.19
N LEU A 82 -8.18 -1.24 8.91
CA LEU A 82 -7.76 -2.59 8.49
C LEU A 82 -6.38 -2.96 9.04
N PHE A 83 -5.41 -2.05 9.00
CA PHE A 83 -4.09 -2.33 9.60
C PHE A 83 -4.17 -2.52 11.11
N ARG A 84 -5.11 -1.86 11.79
CA ARG A 84 -5.33 -2.06 13.23
C ARG A 84 -5.87 -3.45 13.54
N GLU A 85 -6.76 -3.99 12.72
CA GLU A 85 -7.25 -5.36 12.88
C GLU A 85 -6.10 -6.38 12.81
N LEU A 86 -5.09 -6.12 11.98
CA LEU A 86 -3.90 -6.97 11.84
C LEU A 86 -2.92 -6.87 13.02
N ILE A 87 -2.95 -5.81 13.83
CA ILE A 87 -2.08 -5.70 15.04
C ILE A 87 -2.36 -6.85 16.01
N HIS A 88 -3.61 -7.30 16.10
CA HIS A 88 -4.00 -8.42 16.96
C HIS A 88 -3.80 -9.79 16.30
N ARG A 89 -3.35 -9.80 15.04
CA ARG A 89 -3.06 -10.99 14.25
C ARG A 89 -1.72 -10.80 13.52
N PRO A 90 -0.63 -10.54 14.27
CA PRO A 90 0.64 -10.27 13.65
C PRO A 90 1.06 -11.49 12.82
N ASP A 91 1.37 -11.22 11.55
CA ASP A 91 1.97 -12.19 10.64
C ASP A 91 3.38 -11.69 10.34
N ASP A 92 4.39 -12.41 10.84
CA ASP A 92 5.79 -12.07 10.65
C ASP A 92 6.14 -11.98 9.16
N ALA A 93 5.45 -12.71 8.28
CA ALA A 93 5.69 -12.64 6.84
C ALA A 93 5.30 -11.28 6.26
N PHE A 94 4.21 -10.66 6.73
CA PHE A 94 3.78 -9.34 6.25
C PHE A 94 4.76 -8.26 6.67
N GLU A 95 5.21 -8.30 7.93
CA GLU A 95 6.14 -7.32 8.45
C GLU A 95 7.52 -7.45 7.80
N GLN A 96 7.95 -8.69 7.51
CA GLN A 96 9.18 -8.96 6.77
C GLN A 96 9.10 -8.49 5.33
N ALA A 97 7.99 -8.76 4.62
CA ALA A 97 7.79 -8.34 3.24
C ALA A 97 7.77 -6.81 3.15
N LEU A 98 6.92 -6.16 3.93
CA LEU A 98 6.71 -4.71 3.87
C LEU A 98 7.84 -3.90 4.52
N GLY A 99 8.73 -4.53 5.28
CA GLY A 99 9.74 -3.84 6.09
C GLY A 99 9.15 -2.97 7.21
N LEU A 100 7.83 -3.04 7.45
CA LEU A 100 7.08 -2.22 8.39
C LEU A 100 6.11 -3.07 9.19
N ARG A 101 6.00 -2.76 10.49
CA ARG A 101 4.99 -3.36 11.34
C ARG A 101 3.59 -2.89 10.98
N SER A 102 2.59 -3.75 11.18
CA SER A 102 1.18 -3.37 10.95
C SER A 102 0.77 -2.14 11.78
N GLN A 103 1.30 -2.02 13.01
CA GLN A 103 1.12 -0.85 13.87
C GLN A 103 1.67 0.45 13.27
N ALA A 104 2.81 0.38 12.56
CA ALA A 104 3.42 1.54 11.92
C ALA A 104 2.59 1.98 10.70
N LEU A 105 2.15 1.03 9.86
CA LEU A 105 1.25 1.30 8.74
C LEU A 105 -0.06 1.95 9.19
N ALA A 106 -0.67 1.45 10.27
CA ALA A 106 -1.83 2.07 10.87
C ALA A 106 -1.56 3.52 11.29
N GLY A 107 -0.43 3.77 11.97
CA GLY A 107 -0.03 5.12 12.39
C GLY A 107 0.17 6.09 11.23
N TYR A 108 0.82 5.65 10.14
CA TYR A 108 0.98 6.48 8.95
C TYR A 108 -0.37 6.78 8.29
N ALA A 109 -1.22 5.77 8.12
CA ALA A 109 -2.55 5.93 7.55
C ALA A 109 -3.42 6.89 8.40
N GLU A 110 -3.31 6.85 9.72
CA GLU A 110 -3.99 7.78 10.63
C GLU A 110 -3.48 9.21 10.49
N ALA A 111 -2.17 9.40 10.42
CA ALA A 111 -1.58 10.71 10.19
C ALA A 111 -2.10 11.34 8.90
N ILE A 112 -2.18 10.55 7.81
CA ILE A 112 -2.75 10.97 6.53
C ILE A 112 -4.26 11.27 6.68
N ALA A 113 -5.00 10.47 7.43
CA ALA A 113 -6.43 10.68 7.66
C ALA A 113 -6.72 12.01 8.41
N VAL A 114 -5.82 12.41 9.31
CA VAL A 114 -5.90 13.68 10.04
C VAL A 114 -5.48 14.85 9.14
N ALA A 115 -4.29 14.74 8.54
CA ALA A 115 -3.65 15.81 7.79
C ALA A 115 -2.98 15.26 6.52
N PRO A 116 -3.74 15.09 5.41
CA PRO A 116 -3.15 14.72 4.14
C PRO A 116 -2.12 15.76 3.70
N PRO A 117 -0.96 15.34 3.15
CA PRO A 117 0.02 16.22 2.55
C PRO A 117 -0.61 17.22 1.58
N ILE A 118 0.01 18.40 1.48
CA ILE A 118 -0.34 19.41 0.49
C ILE A 118 0.84 19.48 -0.47
N LEU A 119 0.65 19.03 -1.70
CA LEU A 119 1.67 19.12 -2.74
C LEU A 119 1.73 20.56 -3.25
N GLN A 120 2.95 21.09 -3.39
CA GLN A 120 3.18 22.31 -4.14
C GLN A 120 3.14 21.92 -5.61
N ARG A 121 2.28 22.59 -6.42
CA ARG A 121 2.01 22.28 -7.85
C ARG A 121 2.83 21.11 -8.41
N ALA A 122 2.25 19.91 -8.36
CA ALA A 122 2.79 18.76 -9.06
C ALA A 122 2.77 19.07 -10.56
N ASP A 123 3.88 18.85 -11.26
CA ASP A 123 3.89 18.86 -12.71
C ASP A 123 2.87 17.83 -13.21
N GLU A 124 1.91 18.28 -14.03
CA GLU A 124 0.85 17.41 -14.54
C GLU A 124 1.47 16.19 -15.23
N GLY A 125 1.14 15.00 -14.72
CA GLY A 125 1.52 13.73 -15.34
C GLY A 125 2.76 13.04 -14.77
N GLN A 126 3.54 13.66 -13.88
CA GLN A 126 4.63 12.94 -13.21
C GLN A 126 4.14 12.19 -11.96
N PRO A 127 4.60 10.94 -11.74
CA PRO A 127 4.40 10.23 -10.48
C PRO A 127 5.20 10.94 -9.39
N GLU A 128 4.51 11.45 -8.38
CA GLU A 128 5.14 12.10 -7.23
C GLU A 128 4.81 11.28 -5.97
N PRO A 129 5.82 10.75 -5.26
CA PRO A 129 5.62 10.14 -3.96
C PRO A 129 5.05 11.15 -2.96
N VAL A 130 3.92 10.81 -2.33
CA VAL A 130 3.24 11.65 -1.34
C VAL A 130 3.35 11.12 0.09
N PHE A 131 3.89 9.92 0.27
CA PHE A 131 4.07 9.29 1.57
C PHE A 131 5.52 9.43 2.04
N SER A 132 5.70 9.64 3.35
CA SER A 132 7.03 9.79 3.97
C SER A 132 7.64 8.46 4.42
N PHE A 133 7.17 7.35 3.87
CA PHE A 133 7.62 5.99 4.16
C PHE A 133 7.66 5.19 2.87
N ILE A 134 8.51 4.16 2.86
CA ILE A 134 8.62 3.18 1.79
C ILE A 134 8.15 1.82 2.29
N LEU A 135 7.71 0.99 1.37
CA LEU A 135 7.42 -0.43 1.56
C LEU A 135 8.59 -1.27 1.06
N GLY A 136 8.61 -2.54 1.45
CA GLY A 136 9.72 -3.43 1.12
C GLY A 136 10.92 -3.22 2.05
N ARG A 137 11.78 -4.22 2.13
CA ARG A 137 13.12 -4.01 2.68
C ARG A 137 13.92 -3.15 1.69
N GLU A 138 14.54 -2.09 2.19
CA GLU A 138 15.66 -1.47 1.48
C GLU A 138 16.66 -2.59 1.21
N LEU A 139 16.83 -2.99 -0.05
CA LEU A 139 17.85 -3.95 -0.43
C LEU A 139 19.15 -3.30 0.01
N ALA A 140 19.73 -3.80 1.11
CA ALA A 140 21.09 -3.48 1.50
C ALA A 140 21.92 -3.62 0.23
N GLY A 141 22.47 -2.50 -0.24
CA GLY A 141 23.07 -2.40 -1.55
C GLY A 141 23.96 -3.60 -1.81
N HIS A 142 23.72 -4.28 -2.93
CA HIS A 142 24.73 -5.15 -3.48
C HIS A 142 25.93 -4.26 -3.83
N GLU A 143 26.86 -4.13 -2.88
CA GLU A 143 28.22 -3.72 -3.16
C GLU A 143 28.78 -4.69 -4.22
N LEU A 144 29.10 -4.15 -5.39
CA LEU A 144 30.00 -4.77 -6.36
C LEU A 144 31.44 -4.40 -6.00
#